data_AF-A0A942DX22-F1
#
_entry.id   AF-A0A942DX22-F1
#
_cell.length_a   1.000
_cell.length_b   1.000
_cell.length_c   1.000
_cell.angle_alpha   90.00
_cell.angle_beta   90.00
_cell.angle_gamma   90.00
#
_symmetry.space_group_name_H-M   'P 1'
#
loop_
_entity.id
_entity.type
_entity.pdbx_description
1 polymer ?
#
loop_
_entity_poly.entity_id
_entity_poly.type
_entity_poly.pdbx_seq_one_letter_code
_entity_poly.pdbx_strand_id
1 'polypeptide(L)' 'MRFFSRLFVRHNGTNITTALERQRLGRTMPGQSGAIAAARYGFVVR' A
#
# COMPACT_ATOMS: atom_id res chain seq x y z
N MET A 1 -13.67 -15.61 -18.44
CA MET A 1 -13.00 -15.87 -17.14
C MET A 1 -12.63 -14.55 -16.47
N ARG A 2 -13.33 -14.17 -15.40
CA ARG A 2 -13.20 -12.85 -14.73
C ARG A 2 -12.19 -12.82 -13.56
N PHE A 3 -11.46 -13.92 -13.36
CA PHE A 3 -10.51 -14.02 -12.24
C PHE A 3 -9.26 -13.15 -12.48
N PHE A 4 -8.72 -13.16 -13.70
CA PHE A 4 -7.51 -12.40 -14.02
C PHE A 4 -7.76 -10.90 -14.19
N SER A 5 -8.99 -10.49 -14.53
CA SER A 5 -9.32 -9.07 -14.67
C SER A 5 -9.21 -8.28 -13.36
N ARG A 6 -9.23 -8.94 -12.19
CA ARG A 6 -9.06 -8.26 -10.89
C ARG A 6 -7.59 -7.93 -10.59
N LEU A 7 -6.64 -8.74 -11.05
CA LEU A 7 -5.20 -8.45 -10.86
C LEU A 7 -4.73 -7.24 -11.66
N PHE A 8 -5.35 -6.98 -12.82
CA PHE A 8 -4.99 -5.88 -13.71
C PHE A 8 -5.85 -4.62 -13.53
N VAL A 9 -6.67 -4.55 -12.48
CA VAL A 9 -7.22 -3.26 -12.03
C VAL A 9 -6.08 -2.47 -11.37
N ARG A 10 -5.13 -2.05 -12.21
CA ARG A 10 -4.13 -1.06 -11.86
C ARG A 10 -4.90 0.20 -11.48
N HIS A 11 -4.63 0.70 -10.29
CA HIS A 11 -5.23 1.90 -9.73
C HIS A 11 -4.77 3.11 -10.56
N ASN A 12 -5.36 3.30 -11.75
CA ASN A 12 -5.00 4.34 -12.74
C ASN A 12 -5.32 5.79 -12.29
N GLY A 13 -5.50 6.02 -10.99
CA GLY A 13 -5.98 7.30 -10.45
C GLY A 13 -5.12 7.93 -9.35
N THR A 14 -3.95 7.36 -9.02
CA THR A 14 -3.05 8.02 -8.06
C THR A 14 -2.23 9.09 -8.76
N ASN A 15 -2.56 10.35 -8.48
CA ASN A 15 -1.75 11.51 -8.85
C ASN A 15 -0.31 11.32 -8.34
N ILE A 16 0.69 11.63 -9.17
CA ILE A 16 2.11 11.45 -8.88
C ILE A 16 2.50 12.19 -7.58
N THR A 17 1.90 13.35 -7.33
CA THR A 17 2.11 14.12 -6.10
C THR A 17 1.62 13.36 -4.87
N THR A 18 0.43 12.76 -4.93
CA THR A 18 -0.12 11.93 -3.85
C THR A 18 0.73 10.70 -3.57
N ALA A 19 1.32 10.09 -4.60
CA ALA A 19 2.24 8.96 -4.44
C ALA A 19 3.54 9.38 -3.74
N LEU A 20 4.11 10.54 -4.11
CA LEU A 20 5.30 11.10 -3.49
C LEU A 20 5.08 11.49 -2.03
N GLU A 21 3.95 12.12 -1.70
CA GLU A 21 3.62 12.47 -0.32
C GLU A 21 3.41 11.22 0.54
N ARG A 22 2.76 10.18 0.00
CA ARG A 22 2.64 8.89 0.69
C ARG A 22 4.00 8.24 0.92
N GLN A 23 4.93 8.37 -0.02
CA GLN A 23 6.30 7.88 0.13
C GLN A 23 7.09 8.67 1.18
N ARG A 24 6.92 10.00 1.23
CA ARG A 24 7.53 10.86 2.25
C ARG A 24 7.01 10.52 3.64
N LEU A 25 5.69 10.39 3.78
CA LEU A 25 5.05 10.00 5.04
C LEU A 25 5.48 8.59 5.49
N GLY A 26 5.63 7.67 4.54
CA GLY A 26 6.13 6.32 4.84
C GLY A 26 7.58 6.33 5.36
N ARG A 27 8.40 7.28 4.92
CA ARG A 27 9.79 7.46 5.39
C ARG A 27 9.87 8.14 6.76
N THR A 28 8.95 9.02 7.11
CA THR A 28 8.92 9.67 8.44
C THR A 28 8.26 8.80 9.50
N MET A 29 7.41 7.86 9.12
CA MET A 29 6.74 6.93 10.03
C MET A 29 7.00 5.47 9.63
N PRO A 30 8.25 4.99 9.72
CA PRO A 30 8.59 3.62 9.34
C PRO A 30 7.92 2.58 10.26
N GLY A 31 7.71 2.90 11.54
CA GLY A 31 7.00 2.02 12.48
C GLY A 31 5.53 1.81 12.13
N GLN A 32 4.80 2.88 11.80
CA GLN A 32 3.40 2.78 11.38
C GLN A 32 3.28 2.12 9.99
N SER A 33 4.18 2.45 9.07
CA SER A 33 4.23 1.81 7.75
C SER A 33 4.53 0.31 7.86
N GLY A 34 5.45 -0.06 8.75
CA GLY A 34 5.77 -1.44 9.10
C GLY A 34 4.58 -2.15 9.75
N ALA A 35 3.87 -1.51 10.67
CA ALA A 35 2.67 -2.06 11.30
C ALA A 35 1.53 -2.31 10.28
N ILE A 36 1.30 -1.37 9.37
CA ILE A 36 0.31 -1.53 8.29
C ILE A 36 0.74 -2.62 7.30
N ALA A 37 2.02 -2.68 6.95
CA ALA A 37 2.56 -3.74 6.09
C ALA A 37 2.42 -5.11 6.77
N ALA A 38 2.80 -5.23 8.04
CA ALA A 38 2.62 -6.42 8.85
C ALA A 38 1.14 -6.84 8.92
N ALA A 39 0.22 -5.89 9.13
CA ALA A 39 -1.22 -6.13 9.09
C ALA A 39 -1.73 -6.67 7.74
N ARG A 40 -1.19 -6.15 6.62
CA ARG A 40 -1.54 -6.64 5.28
C ARG A 40 -0.98 -8.03 4.98
N TYR A 41 0.21 -8.33 5.49
CA TYR A 41 0.90 -9.60 5.28
C TYR A 41 0.60 -10.65 6.37
N GLY A 42 -0.29 -10.34 7.33
CA GLY A 42 -0.70 -11.28 8.38
C GLY A 42 0.31 -11.46 9.52
N PHE A 43 1.32 -10.60 9.62
CA PHE A 43 2.34 -10.62 10.69
C PHE A 43 1.93 -9.83 11.95
N VAL A 44 0.63 -9.67 12.21
CA VAL A 44 0.17 -9.01 13.45
C VAL A 44 0.36 -10.00 14.59
N VAL A 45 1.27 -9.66 15.50
CA VAL A 45 1.40 -10.35 16.78
C VAL A 45 0.07 -10.18 17.51
N ARG A 46 -0.52 -11.32 17.89
CA ARG A 46 -1.71 -11.39 18.74
C ARG A 46 -1.33 -11.13 20.20
#